data_AF-L7MG92-F1
#
_entry.id   AF-L7MG92-F1
#
_cell.length_a   1.000
_cell.length_b   1.000
_cell.length_c   1.000
_cell.angle_alpha   90.00
_cell.angle_beta   90.00
_cell.angle_gamma   90.00
#
_symmetry.space_group_name_H-M   'P 1'
#
loop_
_entity.id
_entity.type
_entity.pdbx_description
1 polymer ?
#
loop_
_entity_poly.entity_id
_entity_poly.type
_entity_poly.pdbx_seq_one_letter_code
_entity_poly.pdbx_strand_id
1 'polypeptide(L)'
;GKMKFHRAAVALLISTLAWTRCNSSEGTKGRLPLHPSPSSEDLLLPVTNDFVNLDKIEELRNASRVTLPGPCSHLEAFSGFIPVDSNRSTFLFFLHIKAENDSRQKPLLLWLQGGVGESSLHGQFLENGPLGIDASGKLYRRRHSLLNNFNIIYLDQPAGAGYSFDKNGNYPTTLDQATTHGIRFLRRFLRMFEEYRDRDFFIAGESYGARSAIGLAQRMLTRKPTEQFPLRLRGVMLGAGFVFPLLDMINSAKYLYCSSLLDEQGRVSFDMQFRKIKYMATVRNFTAAAEQLRQTVFDMHPTGQKSWFELLTGFENHGSIVKPVTPTEVHKYRKYANSEEFKKRLHVDVSRTLDATRAELAMKLAAGEFFAKRTSTLVRVLNNVRVLFYTAQLDSVFPASKMERLFNKLSWRGSAMFMDAARKPWYRTATHNAPKVLLGYEKVAGAVMYNTVLFGGHQISLDQSAAVSDLYARFLKFTSMPPPRKCEESMNPC
;
A
#
# COMPACT_ATOMS: atom_id res chain seq x y z
N GLY A 1 -38.57 -63.51 25.64
CA GLY A 1 -39.80 -63.15 24.88
C GLY A 1 -39.44 -62.08 23.88
N LYS A 2 -39.67 -62.27 22.56
CA LYS A 2 -40.92 -61.93 21.82
C LYS A 2 -41.36 -60.47 22.12
N MET A 3 -41.54 -59.55 21.17
CA MET A 3 -42.05 -59.70 19.80
C MET A 3 -41.95 -58.39 18.96
N LYS A 4 -41.65 -58.57 17.65
CA LYS A 4 -42.17 -57.91 16.40
C LYS A 4 -42.02 -56.39 16.18
N PHE A 5 -41.29 -55.89 15.16
CA PHE A 5 -41.41 -55.94 13.68
C PHE A 5 -42.39 -54.93 13.05
N HIS A 6 -41.86 -54.01 12.22
CA HIS A 6 -42.26 -53.62 10.84
C HIS A 6 -41.10 -52.75 10.27
N ARG A 7 -40.25 -53.21 9.34
CA ARG A 7 -40.39 -53.29 7.86
C ARG A 7 -40.85 -51.99 7.17
N ALA A 8 -39.90 -51.25 6.58
CA ALA A 8 -39.91 -50.85 5.17
C ALA A 8 -38.59 -50.13 4.75
N ALA A 9 -37.89 -50.73 3.78
CA ALA A 9 -37.07 -50.17 2.68
C ALA A 9 -35.96 -49.15 3.00
N VAL A 10 -34.66 -49.47 2.86
CA VAL A 10 -33.89 -49.60 1.59
C VAL A 10 -34.21 -48.49 0.58
N ALA A 11 -33.63 -47.30 0.80
CA ALA A 11 -33.16 -46.36 -0.22
C ALA A 11 -32.65 -45.09 0.49
N LEU A 12 -31.33 -44.89 0.52
CA LEU A 12 -30.62 -43.60 0.44
C LEU A 12 -29.16 -43.80 0.89
N LEU A 13 -28.44 -44.58 0.09
CA LEU A 13 -27.01 -44.43 -0.10
C LEU A 13 -26.85 -43.55 -1.36
N ILE A 14 -25.97 -42.55 -1.28
CA ILE A 14 -25.56 -41.61 -2.35
C ILE A 14 -26.48 -40.38 -2.50
N SER A 15 -26.25 -39.35 -1.67
CA SER A 15 -26.54 -37.95 -2.03
C SER A 15 -25.80 -36.95 -1.15
N THR A 16 -24.53 -36.64 -1.46
CA THR A 16 -23.95 -35.28 -1.30
C THR A 16 -22.59 -35.08 -2.01
N LEU A 17 -22.27 -35.90 -3.04
CA LEU A 17 -21.10 -35.72 -3.90
C LEU A 17 -21.54 -35.47 -5.36
N ALA A 18 -22.21 -34.35 -5.65
CA ALA A 18 -22.48 -33.92 -7.04
C ALA A 18 -23.01 -32.48 -7.16
N TRP A 19 -22.30 -31.46 -6.66
CA TRP A 19 -22.45 -30.06 -7.07
C TRP A 19 -21.02 -29.49 -7.09
N THR A 20 -20.25 -29.57 -8.17
CA THR A 20 -20.33 -28.69 -9.34
C THR A 20 -19.61 -29.33 -10.53
N ARG A 21 -20.36 -29.94 -11.46
CA ARG A 21 -19.93 -30.01 -12.86
C ARG A 21 -20.59 -28.83 -13.56
N CYS A 22 -19.82 -27.79 -13.85
CA CYS A 22 -20.27 -26.79 -14.82
C CYS A 22 -20.32 -27.47 -16.20
N ASN A 23 -21.54 -27.77 -16.65
CA ASN A 23 -21.80 -28.00 -18.07
C ASN A 23 -21.45 -26.71 -18.81
N SER A 24 -20.46 -26.81 -19.69
CA SER A 24 -20.15 -25.78 -20.67
C SER A 24 -21.22 -25.78 -21.76
N SER A 25 -22.19 -24.89 -21.64
CA SER A 25 -23.04 -24.48 -22.76
C SER A 25 -23.27 -22.98 -22.68
N GLU A 26 -22.28 -22.20 -23.12
CA GLU A 26 -22.48 -20.80 -23.47
C GLU A 26 -22.07 -20.58 -24.91
N GLY A 27 -22.98 -19.92 -25.63
CA GLY A 27 -22.84 -19.58 -27.04
C GLY A 27 -21.61 -18.75 -27.32
N THR A 28 -21.15 -18.90 -28.55
CA THR A 28 -20.10 -18.16 -29.22
C THR A 28 -20.29 -16.64 -29.11
N LYS A 29 -19.71 -16.02 -28.08
CA LYS A 29 -19.21 -14.64 -28.15
C LYS A 29 -17.70 -14.69 -28.29
N GLY A 30 -17.19 -13.94 -29.27
CA GLY A 30 -15.88 -14.10 -29.89
C GLY A 30 -14.73 -14.39 -28.94
N ARG A 31 -13.98 -15.44 -29.24
CA ARG A 31 -12.64 -15.66 -28.67
C ARG A 31 -11.79 -14.43 -29.00
N LEU A 32 -11.37 -13.72 -27.94
CA LEU A 32 -10.32 -12.71 -28.01
C LEU A 32 -9.05 -13.33 -28.63
N PRO A 33 -8.26 -12.59 -29.42
CA PRO A 33 -7.09 -13.15 -30.08
C PRO A 33 -6.11 -13.76 -29.07
N LEU A 34 -5.54 -14.91 -29.42
CA LEU A 34 -4.45 -15.55 -28.69
C LEU A 34 -3.29 -14.55 -28.55
N HIS A 35 -2.94 -14.23 -27.31
CA HIS A 35 -1.81 -13.37 -26.98
C HIS A 35 -0.50 -13.97 -27.51
N PRO A 36 0.49 -13.15 -27.93
CA PRO A 36 1.83 -13.64 -28.22
C PRO A 36 2.38 -14.38 -26.99
N SER A 37 3.15 -15.45 -27.23
CA SER A 37 3.79 -16.23 -26.16
C SER A 37 4.51 -15.29 -25.18
N PRO A 38 4.44 -15.54 -23.85
CA PRO A 38 5.12 -14.71 -22.87
C PRO A 38 6.62 -14.59 -23.21
N SER A 39 7.10 -13.38 -23.49
CA SER A 39 8.52 -13.15 -23.70
C SER A 39 9.24 -13.25 -22.35
N SER A 40 10.52 -13.62 -22.39
CA SER A 40 11.40 -13.60 -21.21
C SER A 40 11.98 -12.22 -20.92
N GLU A 41 11.50 -11.18 -21.59
CA GLU A 41 12.06 -9.82 -21.56
C GLU A 41 11.08 -8.83 -20.94
N ASP A 42 11.61 -7.72 -20.43
CA ASP A 42 10.77 -6.63 -19.94
C ASP A 42 9.98 -5.98 -21.08
N LEU A 43 8.68 -5.74 -20.87
CA LEU A 43 7.92 -4.84 -21.74
C LEU A 43 8.25 -3.38 -21.39
N LEU A 44 9.30 -2.85 -22.00
CA LEU A 44 9.68 -1.44 -21.90
C LEU A 44 8.79 -0.59 -22.82
N LEU A 45 7.81 0.09 -22.23
CA LEU A 45 6.92 0.96 -22.97
C LEU A 45 7.69 2.23 -23.39
N PRO A 46 7.50 2.75 -24.60
CA PRO A 46 8.21 3.93 -25.06
C PRO A 46 7.72 5.18 -24.30
N VAL A 47 8.46 6.28 -24.47
CA VAL A 47 8.01 7.58 -23.98
C VAL A 47 6.78 8.00 -24.78
N THR A 48 5.63 8.07 -24.12
CA THR A 48 4.41 8.65 -24.68
C THR A 48 4.45 10.17 -24.51
N ASN A 49 4.73 10.89 -25.60
CA ASN A 49 4.61 12.35 -25.69
C ASN A 49 3.38 12.74 -26.54
N ASP A 50 3.12 14.03 -26.70
CA ASP A 50 1.96 14.53 -27.46
C ASP A 50 2.00 14.20 -28.97
N PHE A 51 3.11 13.64 -29.48
CA PHE A 51 3.32 13.34 -30.89
C PHE A 51 3.11 11.86 -31.26
N VAL A 52 2.83 10.98 -30.29
CA VAL A 52 2.53 9.56 -30.58
C VAL A 52 1.08 9.45 -31.05
N ASN A 53 0.84 8.87 -32.25
CA ASN A 53 -0.51 8.69 -32.79
C ASN A 53 -1.35 7.70 -31.94
N LEU A 54 -2.68 7.77 -32.09
CA LEU A 54 -3.64 6.96 -31.33
C LEU A 54 -3.50 5.45 -31.59
N ASP A 55 -3.28 5.02 -32.83
CA ASP A 55 -3.12 3.60 -33.18
C ASP A 55 -1.90 3.00 -32.44
N LYS A 56 -0.80 3.76 -32.35
CA LYS A 56 0.38 3.32 -31.62
C LYS A 56 0.12 3.26 -30.12
N ILE A 57 -0.65 4.18 -29.57
CA ILE A 57 -1.06 4.14 -28.16
C ILE A 57 -1.91 2.90 -27.88
N GLU A 58 -2.83 2.54 -28.78
CA GLU A 58 -3.66 1.35 -28.66
C GLU A 58 -2.83 0.06 -28.75
N GLU A 59 -1.88 -0.01 -29.68
CA GLU A 59 -0.92 -1.11 -29.81
C GLU A 59 -0.13 -1.31 -28.51
N LEU A 60 0.39 -0.24 -27.91
CA LEU A 60 1.15 -0.28 -26.66
C LEU A 60 0.28 -0.74 -25.48
N ARG A 61 -0.96 -0.25 -25.42
CA ARG A 61 -1.92 -0.69 -24.41
C ARG A 61 -2.23 -2.17 -24.56
N ASN A 62 -2.45 -2.65 -25.78
CA ASN A 62 -2.73 -4.06 -26.06
C ASN A 62 -1.52 -4.95 -25.73
N ALA A 63 -0.30 -4.50 -26.04
CA ALA A 63 0.94 -5.18 -25.64
C ALA A 63 1.07 -5.29 -24.11
N SER A 64 0.59 -4.30 -23.35
CA SER A 64 0.63 -4.34 -21.88
C SER A 64 -0.40 -5.26 -21.23
N ARG A 65 -1.37 -5.82 -21.96
CA ARG A 65 -2.42 -6.69 -21.39
C ARG A 65 -1.83 -7.98 -20.80
N VAL A 66 -2.29 -8.36 -19.61
CA VAL A 66 -1.87 -9.60 -18.94
C VAL A 66 -3.06 -10.41 -18.46
N THR A 67 -2.92 -11.73 -18.45
CA THR A 67 -3.90 -12.63 -17.84
C THR A 67 -3.44 -13.00 -16.44
N LEU A 68 -4.13 -12.48 -15.42
CA LEU A 68 -3.88 -12.84 -14.03
C LEU A 68 -4.09 -14.36 -13.82
N PRO A 69 -3.39 -14.96 -12.84
CA PRO A 69 -3.66 -16.36 -12.47
C PRO A 69 -5.12 -16.60 -12.07
N GLY A 70 -5.61 -17.83 -12.28
CA GLY A 70 -6.82 -18.28 -11.63
C GLY A 70 -6.65 -18.16 -10.10
N PRO A 71 -7.65 -17.69 -9.34
CA PRO A 71 -9.07 -17.47 -9.69
C PRO A 71 -9.44 -16.08 -10.23
N CYS A 72 -8.48 -15.26 -10.68
CA CYS A 72 -8.71 -13.88 -11.13
C CYS A 72 -8.47 -13.66 -12.64
N SER A 73 -8.44 -14.72 -13.45
CA SER A 73 -8.09 -14.67 -14.87
C SER A 73 -9.08 -13.92 -15.77
N HIS A 74 -10.32 -13.69 -15.31
CA HIS A 74 -11.33 -12.91 -16.04
C HIS A 74 -11.19 -11.39 -15.84
N LEU A 75 -10.36 -10.94 -14.89
CA LEU A 75 -10.18 -9.51 -14.64
C LEU A 75 -9.31 -8.89 -15.73
N GLU A 76 -9.69 -7.69 -16.18
CA GLU A 76 -8.90 -6.93 -17.14
C GLU A 76 -7.69 -6.31 -16.42
N ALA A 77 -6.48 -6.76 -16.77
CA ALA A 77 -5.24 -6.33 -16.15
C ALA A 77 -4.15 -6.00 -17.18
N PHE A 78 -3.22 -5.13 -16.78
CA PHE A 78 -2.13 -4.64 -17.61
C PHE A 78 -0.85 -4.48 -16.79
N SER A 79 0.31 -4.80 -17.35
CA SER A 79 1.60 -4.53 -16.74
C SER A 79 2.68 -4.19 -17.76
N GLY A 80 3.74 -3.57 -17.26
CA GLY A 80 4.91 -3.23 -18.03
C GLY A 80 5.73 -2.16 -17.31
N PHE A 81 6.69 -1.61 -18.04
CA PHE A 81 7.64 -0.64 -17.52
C PHE A 81 7.50 0.69 -18.24
N ILE A 82 7.17 1.75 -17.52
CA ILE A 82 7.09 3.10 -18.07
C ILE A 82 8.39 3.85 -17.74
N PRO A 83 9.12 4.37 -18.74
CA PRO A 83 10.28 5.21 -18.47
C PRO A 83 9.83 6.46 -17.72
N VAL A 84 10.69 7.03 -16.87
CA VAL A 84 10.36 8.23 -16.07
C VAL A 84 11.43 9.32 -16.15
N ASP A 85 12.38 9.15 -17.05
CA ASP A 85 13.40 10.12 -17.40
C ASP A 85 13.41 10.39 -18.92
N SER A 86 14.25 11.33 -19.34
CA SER A 86 14.46 11.67 -20.76
C SER A 86 15.40 10.67 -21.45
N ASN A 87 16.38 10.15 -20.72
CA ASN A 87 17.45 9.30 -21.25
C ASN A 87 17.02 7.82 -21.33
N ARG A 88 15.79 7.50 -20.89
CA ARG A 88 15.24 6.13 -20.84
C ARG A 88 16.18 5.20 -20.08
N SER A 89 16.75 5.69 -18.98
CA SER A 89 17.54 4.88 -18.05
C SER A 89 16.69 4.39 -16.88
N THR A 90 15.67 5.14 -16.48
CA THR A 90 14.87 4.85 -15.28
C THR A 90 13.46 4.40 -15.68
N PHE A 91 13.02 3.26 -15.18
CA PHE A 91 11.73 2.66 -15.49
C PHE A 91 10.97 2.29 -14.21
N LEU A 92 9.68 2.61 -14.16
CA LEU A 92 8.79 2.15 -13.11
C LEU A 92 7.87 1.04 -13.63
N PHE A 93 7.87 -0.09 -12.93
CA PHE A 93 6.96 -1.21 -13.12
C PHE A 93 5.59 -0.88 -12.53
N PHE A 94 4.53 -1.27 -13.25
CA PHE A 94 3.16 -1.21 -12.73
C PHE A 94 2.39 -2.49 -13.01
N LEU A 95 1.43 -2.78 -12.14
CA LEU A 95 0.31 -3.66 -12.41
C LEU A 95 -0.98 -2.86 -12.25
N HIS A 96 -1.71 -2.68 -13.35
CA HIS A 96 -3.02 -2.04 -13.35
C HIS A 96 -4.12 -3.09 -13.46
N ILE A 97 -5.11 -3.03 -12.57
CA ILE A 97 -6.26 -3.94 -12.59
C ILE A 97 -7.53 -3.09 -12.58
N LYS A 98 -8.42 -3.35 -13.53
CA LYS A 98 -9.73 -2.69 -13.60
C LYS A 98 -10.73 -3.37 -12.70
N ALA A 99 -11.66 -2.58 -12.18
CA ALA A 99 -12.78 -3.11 -11.43
C ALA A 99 -13.61 -4.06 -12.31
N GLU A 100 -14.06 -5.18 -11.74
CA GLU A 100 -14.88 -6.13 -12.48
C GLU A 100 -16.22 -5.51 -12.88
N ASN A 101 -16.89 -4.87 -11.91
CA ASN A 101 -18.16 -4.19 -12.12
C ASN A 101 -17.93 -2.68 -12.22
N ASP A 102 -18.59 -2.03 -13.18
CA ASP A 102 -18.63 -0.57 -13.36
C ASP A 102 -17.26 0.12 -13.39
N SER A 103 -16.23 -0.53 -13.97
CA SER A 103 -14.89 0.06 -14.12
C SER A 103 -14.90 1.45 -14.75
N ARG A 104 -15.79 1.68 -15.72
CA ARG A 104 -15.95 2.97 -16.40
C ARG A 104 -16.51 4.09 -15.51
N GLN A 105 -17.07 3.78 -14.35
CA GLN A 105 -17.61 4.77 -13.41
C GLN A 105 -16.72 4.92 -12.17
N LYS A 106 -16.06 3.84 -11.75
CA LYS A 106 -15.24 3.82 -10.53
C LYS A 106 -14.00 4.73 -10.62
N PRO A 107 -13.61 5.34 -9.49
CA PRO A 107 -12.38 6.13 -9.39
C PRO A 107 -11.12 5.31 -9.66
N LEU A 108 -10.03 6.02 -9.98
CA LEU A 108 -8.70 5.45 -10.11
C LEU A 108 -7.94 5.60 -8.77
N LEU A 109 -7.32 4.53 -8.31
CA LEU A 109 -6.49 4.50 -7.11
C LEU A 109 -5.05 4.16 -7.49
N LEU A 110 -4.11 5.01 -7.08
CA LEU A 110 -2.69 4.65 -7.06
C LEU A 110 -2.35 4.05 -5.69
N TRP A 111 -1.90 2.79 -5.66
CA TRP A 111 -1.39 2.11 -4.46
C TRP A 111 0.14 2.13 -4.44
N LEU A 112 0.69 2.56 -3.31
CA LEU A 112 2.14 2.66 -3.06
C LEU A 112 2.50 1.89 -1.80
N GLN A 113 3.20 0.77 -1.96
CA GLN A 113 3.72 0.03 -0.81
C GLN A 113 4.84 0.78 -0.08
N GLY A 114 5.03 0.39 1.18
CA GLY A 114 6.08 0.89 2.06
C GLY A 114 7.44 0.20 1.93
N GLY A 115 8.01 -0.11 3.09
CA GLY A 115 9.42 -0.45 3.26
C GLY A 115 10.29 0.80 3.24
N VAL A 116 11.41 0.73 2.52
CA VAL A 116 11.57 1.60 1.35
C VAL A 116 11.80 0.72 0.15
N GLY A 117 10.93 0.83 -0.86
CA GLY A 117 11.11 0.10 -2.11
C GLY A 117 10.61 -1.34 -2.08
N GLU A 118 9.71 -1.67 -1.16
CA GLU A 118 8.94 -2.89 -1.30
C GLU A 118 8.02 -2.78 -2.52
N SER A 119 7.81 -3.89 -3.23
CA SER A 119 6.92 -3.90 -4.39
C SER A 119 5.46 -3.67 -3.98
N SER A 120 4.73 -2.89 -4.77
CA SER A 120 3.27 -2.75 -4.67
C SER A 120 2.51 -4.02 -5.04
N LEU A 121 3.18 -5.03 -5.59
CA LEU A 121 2.62 -6.38 -5.67
C LEU A 121 2.42 -7.01 -4.28
N HIS A 122 3.11 -6.55 -3.23
CA HIS A 122 2.79 -6.92 -1.85
C HIS A 122 1.33 -6.56 -1.54
N GLY A 123 0.93 -5.32 -1.81
CA GLY A 123 -0.44 -4.85 -1.66
C GLY A 123 -1.44 -5.68 -2.45
N GLN A 124 -1.08 -6.06 -3.68
CA GLN A 124 -1.91 -6.95 -4.51
C GLN A 124 -2.14 -8.33 -3.86
N PHE A 125 -1.06 -9.00 -3.46
CA PHE A 125 -1.11 -10.43 -3.05
C PHE A 125 -1.42 -10.65 -1.58
N LEU A 126 -1.06 -9.72 -0.70
CA LEU A 126 -1.11 -9.95 0.74
C LEU A 126 -2.17 -9.08 1.42
N GLU A 127 -2.50 -7.93 0.84
CA GLU A 127 -3.31 -6.95 1.54
C GLU A 127 -4.69 -6.75 0.88
N ASN A 128 -4.73 -6.06 -0.25
CA ASN A 128 -5.90 -5.32 -0.70
C ASN A 128 -6.31 -5.62 -2.16
N GLY A 129 -5.47 -6.32 -2.92
CA GLY A 129 -5.77 -6.77 -4.27
C GLY A 129 -6.78 -7.93 -4.34
N PRO A 130 -7.35 -8.20 -5.53
CA PRO A 130 -8.33 -9.27 -5.74
C PRO A 130 -7.73 -10.68 -5.64
N LEU A 131 -6.43 -10.85 -5.87
CA LEU A 131 -5.75 -12.14 -5.90
C LEU A 131 -4.85 -12.26 -4.67
N GLY A 132 -5.22 -13.10 -3.72
CA GLY A 132 -4.42 -13.37 -2.52
C GLY A 132 -3.53 -14.60 -2.66
N ILE A 133 -2.50 -14.68 -1.82
CA ILE A 133 -1.72 -15.91 -1.59
C ILE A 133 -1.72 -16.24 -0.10
N ASP A 134 -1.90 -17.52 0.25
CA ASP A 134 -1.93 -17.98 1.64
C ASP A 134 -0.57 -18.57 2.10
N ALA A 135 -0.50 -18.98 3.37
CA ALA A 135 0.69 -19.57 3.97
C ALA A 135 1.14 -20.90 3.32
N SER A 136 0.26 -21.58 2.57
CA SER A 136 0.63 -22.77 1.77
C SER A 136 1.26 -22.38 0.43
N GLY A 137 1.04 -21.16 -0.03
CA GLY A 137 1.40 -20.67 -1.36
C GLY A 137 0.27 -20.81 -2.38
N LYS A 138 -0.94 -21.16 -1.94
CA LYS A 138 -2.10 -21.27 -2.81
C LYS A 138 -2.68 -19.88 -3.10
N LEU A 139 -2.96 -19.64 -4.38
CA LEU A 139 -3.66 -18.44 -4.82
C LEU A 139 -5.17 -18.56 -4.57
N TYR A 140 -5.78 -17.48 -4.10
CA TYR A 140 -7.23 -17.41 -3.83
C TYR A 140 -7.81 -16.05 -4.21
N ARG A 141 -9.12 -15.99 -4.42
CA ARG A 141 -9.81 -14.72 -4.66
C ARG A 141 -10.11 -14.06 -3.32
N ARG A 142 -9.60 -12.85 -3.11
CA ARG A 142 -9.80 -12.10 -1.88
C ARG A 142 -11.22 -11.56 -1.81
N ARG A 143 -11.92 -11.86 -0.71
CA ARG A 143 -13.28 -11.35 -0.46
C ARG A 143 -13.30 -9.83 -0.24
N HIS A 144 -12.32 -9.32 0.53
CA HIS A 144 -12.19 -7.91 0.85
C HIS A 144 -11.10 -7.28 -0.02
N SER A 145 -11.48 -6.87 -1.23
CA SER A 145 -10.58 -6.18 -2.15
C SER A 145 -11.01 -4.73 -2.36
N LEU A 146 -10.03 -3.84 -2.50
CA LEU A 146 -10.28 -2.45 -2.90
C LEU A 146 -10.80 -2.35 -4.34
N LEU A 147 -10.59 -3.38 -5.15
CA LEU A 147 -11.08 -3.45 -6.53
C LEU A 147 -12.63 -3.38 -6.62
N ASN A 148 -13.32 -3.68 -5.51
CA ASN A 148 -14.76 -3.48 -5.38
C ASN A 148 -15.17 -2.01 -5.53
N ASN A 149 -14.27 -1.07 -5.26
CA ASN A 149 -14.56 0.36 -5.24
C ASN A 149 -13.70 1.19 -6.21
N PHE A 150 -12.59 0.65 -6.70
CA PHE A 150 -11.60 1.37 -7.50
C PHE A 150 -11.12 0.55 -8.69
N ASN A 151 -10.68 1.23 -9.74
CA ASN A 151 -9.63 0.71 -10.61
C ASN A 151 -8.28 1.00 -9.95
N ILE A 152 -7.33 0.06 -9.94
CA ILE A 152 -6.12 0.19 -9.11
C ILE A 152 -4.86 0.14 -9.97
N ILE A 153 -3.90 1.00 -9.67
CA ILE A 153 -2.51 0.92 -10.15
C ILE A 153 -1.65 0.56 -8.96
N TYR A 154 -1.08 -0.65 -8.96
CA TYR A 154 0.01 -1.03 -8.06
C TYR A 154 1.32 -0.58 -8.70
N LEU A 155 1.95 0.44 -8.13
CA LEU A 155 3.17 1.04 -8.69
C LEU A 155 4.39 0.73 -7.82
N ASP A 156 5.40 0.11 -8.40
CA ASP A 156 6.70 -0.04 -7.75
C ASP A 156 7.45 1.28 -7.83
N GLN A 157 7.51 2.02 -6.73
CA GLN A 157 8.14 3.34 -6.67
C GLN A 157 8.92 3.49 -5.36
N PRO A 158 10.15 4.02 -5.38
CA PRO A 158 10.89 4.60 -6.52
C PRO A 158 11.52 3.56 -7.47
N ALA A 159 12.27 4.01 -8.49
CA ALA A 159 13.20 3.13 -9.18
C ALA A 159 14.20 2.57 -8.15
N GLY A 160 14.40 1.26 -8.13
CA GLY A 160 14.94 0.61 -6.93
C GLY A 160 13.92 -0.27 -6.20
N ALA A 161 12.63 -0.01 -6.37
CA ALA A 161 11.55 -0.76 -5.71
C ALA A 161 11.09 -1.94 -6.54
N GLY A 162 10.86 -3.11 -5.92
CA GLY A 162 10.35 -4.30 -6.61
C GLY A 162 11.03 -4.54 -7.95
N TYR A 163 10.29 -4.51 -9.06
CA TYR A 163 10.87 -4.66 -10.40
C TYR A 163 11.38 -3.35 -11.03
N SER A 164 10.95 -2.18 -10.56
CA SER A 164 11.35 -0.86 -11.08
C SER A 164 12.84 -0.61 -11.00
N PHE A 165 13.49 -0.12 -12.04
CA PHE A 165 14.95 -0.07 -12.09
C PHE A 165 15.50 1.20 -12.73
N ASP A 166 16.79 1.43 -12.52
CA ASP A 166 17.58 2.33 -13.34
C ASP A 166 18.74 1.53 -13.93
N LYS A 167 19.01 1.69 -15.23
CA LYS A 167 20.06 0.96 -15.96
C LYS A 167 21.46 1.16 -15.37
N ASN A 168 21.68 2.28 -14.70
CA ASN A 168 22.98 2.66 -14.15
C ASN A 168 22.99 2.63 -12.60
N GLY A 169 21.94 2.10 -11.95
CA GLY A 169 21.83 2.11 -10.48
C GLY A 169 21.59 3.50 -9.88
N ASN A 170 21.15 4.49 -10.68
CA ASN A 170 20.89 5.84 -10.20
C ASN A 170 19.53 5.96 -9.51
N TYR A 171 19.43 5.38 -8.32
CA TYR A 171 18.22 5.44 -7.50
C TYR A 171 17.99 6.82 -6.87
N PRO A 172 16.72 7.27 -6.75
CA PRO A 172 16.38 8.50 -6.05
C PRO A 172 16.88 8.51 -4.60
N THR A 173 17.46 9.64 -4.17
CA THR A 173 17.92 9.86 -2.79
C THR A 173 16.99 10.76 -1.99
N THR A 174 16.02 11.40 -2.65
CA THR A 174 15.06 12.32 -2.02
C THR A 174 13.63 12.04 -2.46
N LEU A 175 12.67 12.47 -1.64
CA LEU A 175 11.24 12.42 -1.96
C LEU A 175 10.91 13.21 -3.23
N ASP A 176 11.62 14.32 -3.51
CA ASP A 176 11.33 15.16 -4.67
C ASP A 176 11.68 14.48 -6.01
N GLN A 177 12.83 13.81 -6.06
CA GLN A 177 13.23 13.00 -7.21
C GLN A 177 12.23 11.86 -7.45
N ALA A 178 11.90 11.12 -6.39
CA ALA A 178 10.90 10.05 -6.43
C ALA A 178 9.51 10.56 -6.89
N THR A 179 9.07 11.71 -6.37
CA THR A 179 7.81 12.37 -6.75
C THR A 179 7.82 12.81 -8.21
N THR A 180 8.94 13.35 -8.70
CA THR A 180 9.10 13.75 -10.10
C THR A 180 8.94 12.55 -11.03
N HIS A 181 9.53 11.40 -10.67
CA HIS A 181 9.34 10.15 -11.41
C HIS A 181 7.90 9.67 -11.39
N GLY A 182 7.24 9.65 -10.23
CA GLY A 182 5.84 9.23 -10.12
C GLY A 182 4.87 10.12 -10.90
N ILE A 183 5.09 11.44 -10.93
CA ILE A 183 4.34 12.36 -11.79
C ILE A 183 4.52 12.04 -13.28
N ARG A 184 5.76 11.80 -13.72
CA ARG A 184 6.06 11.48 -15.12
C ARG A 184 5.44 10.14 -15.51
N PHE A 185 5.50 9.15 -14.62
CA PHE A 185 4.80 7.89 -14.75
C PHE A 185 3.30 8.11 -14.97
N LEU A 186 2.62 8.84 -14.07
CA LEU A 186 1.18 9.06 -14.17
C LEU A 186 0.79 9.78 -15.48
N ARG A 187 1.56 10.76 -15.94
CA ARG A 187 1.30 11.42 -17.23
C ARG A 187 1.40 10.44 -18.40
N ARG A 188 2.43 9.61 -18.43
CA ARG A 188 2.68 8.63 -19.49
C ARG A 188 1.66 7.49 -19.45
N PHE A 189 1.29 7.04 -18.25
CA PHE A 189 0.23 6.07 -18.00
C PHE A 189 -1.11 6.55 -18.57
N LEU A 190 -1.52 7.80 -18.27
CA LEU A 190 -2.80 8.35 -18.74
C LEU A 190 -2.87 8.58 -20.26
N ARG A 191 -1.74 8.51 -20.98
CA ARG A 191 -1.76 8.48 -22.45
C ARG A 191 -2.18 7.11 -22.96
N MET A 192 -1.80 6.02 -22.28
CA MET A 192 -2.20 4.66 -22.64
C MET A 192 -3.60 4.30 -22.13
N PHE A 193 -4.00 4.90 -21.01
CA PHE A 193 -5.28 4.67 -20.36
C PHE A 193 -6.10 5.97 -20.32
N GLU A 194 -6.36 6.52 -21.49
CA GLU A 194 -7.04 7.81 -21.66
C GLU A 194 -8.47 7.83 -21.08
N GLU A 195 -9.10 6.68 -20.88
CA GLU A 195 -10.40 6.56 -20.23
C GLU A 195 -10.43 7.07 -18.77
N TYR A 196 -9.25 7.28 -18.17
CA TYR A 196 -9.09 7.87 -16.85
C TYR A 196 -8.86 9.38 -16.88
N ARG A 197 -8.82 10.02 -18.05
CA ARG A 197 -8.75 11.48 -18.12
C ARG A 197 -9.92 12.08 -17.34
N ASP A 198 -9.62 13.05 -16.49
CA ASP A 198 -10.57 13.74 -15.60
C ASP A 198 -11.29 12.84 -14.58
N ARG A 199 -10.82 11.60 -14.41
CA ARG A 199 -11.34 10.65 -13.41
C ARG A 199 -11.06 11.14 -12.00
N ASP A 200 -11.99 10.88 -11.10
CA ASP A 200 -11.74 10.98 -9.67
C ASP A 200 -10.58 10.06 -9.27
N PHE A 201 -9.59 10.65 -8.61
CA PHE A 201 -8.31 10.01 -8.34
C PHE A 201 -7.96 10.05 -6.86
N PHE A 202 -7.45 8.92 -6.39
CA PHE A 202 -7.01 8.72 -5.03
C PHE A 202 -5.58 8.20 -5.01
N ILE A 203 -4.83 8.59 -3.98
CA ILE A 203 -3.50 8.06 -3.74
C ILE A 203 -3.51 7.39 -2.37
N ALA A 204 -3.22 6.11 -2.34
CA ALA A 204 -3.02 5.36 -1.10
C ALA A 204 -1.55 4.98 -0.95
N GLY A 205 -1.05 5.06 0.28
CA GLY A 205 0.24 4.48 0.60
C GLY A 205 0.32 4.03 2.05
N GLU A 206 1.10 2.98 2.29
CA GLU A 206 1.36 2.42 3.62
C GLU A 206 2.83 2.63 4.02
N SER A 207 3.11 2.92 5.29
CA SER A 207 4.47 3.17 5.81
C SER A 207 5.21 4.26 5.01
N TYR A 208 6.40 3.99 4.43
CA TYR A 208 7.09 4.95 3.56
C TYR A 208 6.32 5.28 2.27
N GLY A 209 5.45 4.39 1.79
CA GLY A 209 4.54 4.64 0.69
C GLY A 209 3.57 5.79 0.99
N ALA A 210 3.20 6.00 2.27
CA ALA A 210 2.45 7.16 2.71
C ALA A 210 3.23 8.47 2.52
N ARG A 211 4.56 8.43 2.67
CA ARG A 211 5.45 9.57 2.40
C ARG A 211 5.48 9.92 0.92
N SER A 212 5.58 8.90 0.07
CA SER A 212 5.43 9.05 -1.38
C SER A 212 4.06 9.61 -1.77
N ALA A 213 2.99 9.12 -1.15
CA ALA A 213 1.63 9.57 -1.39
C ALA A 213 1.44 11.06 -1.11
N ILE A 214 1.93 11.57 0.04
CA ILE A 214 1.86 13.00 0.33
C ILE A 214 2.74 13.85 -0.61
N GLY A 215 3.88 13.32 -1.07
CA GLY A 215 4.74 14.00 -2.05
C GLY A 215 4.04 14.19 -3.40
N LEU A 216 3.43 13.12 -3.92
CA LEU A 216 2.64 13.17 -5.15
C LEU A 216 1.41 14.07 -5.01
N ALA A 217 0.65 13.92 -3.93
CA ALA A 217 -0.52 14.76 -3.66
C ALA A 217 -0.14 16.24 -3.59
N GLN A 218 0.92 16.58 -2.84
CA GLN A 218 1.40 17.95 -2.75
C GLN A 218 1.83 18.49 -4.11
N ARG A 219 2.52 17.69 -4.93
CA ARG A 219 2.92 18.12 -6.28
C ARG A 219 1.74 18.32 -7.21
N MET A 220 0.66 17.55 -7.07
CA MET A 220 -0.58 17.75 -7.82
C MET A 220 -1.34 19.01 -7.37
N LEU A 221 -1.33 19.32 -6.07
CA LEU A 221 -2.02 20.47 -5.49
C LEU A 221 -1.34 21.82 -5.75
N THR A 222 -0.01 21.84 -5.97
CA THR A 222 0.75 23.11 -6.12
C THR A 222 0.98 23.55 -7.56
N ARG A 223 0.32 22.95 -8.55
CA ARG A 223 0.54 23.30 -9.95
C ARG A 223 -0.16 24.60 -10.36
N LYS A 224 0.47 25.32 -11.30
CA LYS A 224 -0.17 26.45 -11.97
C LYS A 224 -1.42 25.97 -12.72
N PRO A 225 -2.46 26.81 -12.87
CA PRO A 225 -3.66 26.49 -13.65
C PRO A 225 -3.37 26.03 -15.09
N THR A 226 -2.24 26.46 -15.67
CA THR A 226 -1.76 26.06 -17.01
C THR A 226 -1.09 24.69 -17.05
N GLU A 227 -0.85 24.05 -15.91
CA GLU A 227 -0.23 22.72 -15.79
C GLU A 227 -1.20 21.68 -15.19
N GLN A 228 -2.51 21.86 -15.41
CA GLN A 228 -3.53 20.96 -14.86
C GLN A 228 -3.19 19.50 -15.14
N PHE A 229 -3.27 18.70 -14.09
CA PHE A 229 -3.08 17.26 -14.20
C PHE A 229 -4.39 16.63 -14.64
N PRO A 230 -4.39 15.69 -15.61
CA PRO A 230 -5.62 15.10 -16.16
C PRO A 230 -6.29 14.07 -15.22
N LEU A 231 -6.26 14.33 -13.91
CA LEU A 231 -6.93 13.56 -12.84
C LEU A 231 -7.43 14.52 -11.77
N ARG A 232 -8.59 14.23 -11.20
CA ARG A 232 -9.20 15.01 -10.11
C ARG A 232 -8.82 14.39 -8.77
N LEU A 233 -7.79 14.92 -8.11
CA LEU A 233 -7.39 14.41 -6.80
C LEU A 233 -8.51 14.63 -5.77
N ARG A 234 -9.14 13.55 -5.30
CA ARG A 234 -10.27 13.59 -4.34
C ARG A 234 -9.88 13.23 -2.92
N GLY A 235 -8.86 12.40 -2.75
CA GLY A 235 -8.47 11.93 -1.44
C GLY A 235 -7.08 11.29 -1.40
N VAL A 236 -6.49 11.29 -0.21
CA VAL A 236 -5.24 10.59 0.09
C VAL A 236 -5.48 9.65 1.27
N MET A 237 -5.05 8.39 1.17
CA MET A 237 -5.16 7.39 2.24
C MET A 237 -3.76 7.02 2.73
N LEU A 238 -3.52 7.14 4.04
CA LEU A 238 -2.21 7.01 4.66
C LEU A 238 -2.28 5.96 5.77
N GLY A 239 -1.80 4.75 5.49
CA GLY A 239 -1.74 3.64 6.45
C GLY A 239 -0.39 3.60 7.15
N ALA A 240 -0.39 3.51 8.49
CA ALA A 240 0.84 3.48 9.31
C ALA A 240 1.92 4.47 8.82
N GLY A 241 1.51 5.68 8.43
CA GLY A 241 2.29 6.46 7.46
C GLY A 241 3.54 7.13 8.03
N PHE A 242 4.69 6.98 7.38
CA PHE A 242 5.93 7.72 7.67
C PHE A 242 5.85 9.16 7.14
N VAL A 243 5.07 9.99 7.83
CA VAL A 243 4.79 11.38 7.41
C VAL A 243 5.26 12.44 8.41
N PHE A 244 5.61 12.06 9.64
CA PHE A 244 6.23 12.94 10.64
C PHE A 244 7.75 12.73 10.71
N PRO A 245 8.50 13.53 11.50
CA PRO A 245 9.91 13.26 11.73
C PRO A 245 10.12 11.86 12.30
N LEU A 246 11.00 11.08 11.66
CA LEU A 246 11.16 9.65 11.91
C LEU A 246 11.37 9.34 13.40
N LEU A 247 12.31 10.02 14.04
CA LEU A 247 12.74 9.74 15.41
C LEU A 247 11.66 10.01 16.46
N ASP A 248 10.67 10.86 16.15
CA ASP A 248 9.55 11.09 17.04
C ASP A 248 8.52 9.93 16.99
N MET A 249 8.42 9.28 15.82
CA MET A 249 7.53 8.15 15.56
C MET A 249 8.16 6.81 15.97
N ILE A 250 9.36 6.51 15.47
CA ILE A 250 9.94 5.15 15.45
C ILE A 250 10.51 4.67 16.78
N ASN A 251 10.86 5.59 17.69
CA ASN A 251 11.37 5.18 19.00
C ASN A 251 10.25 4.53 19.82
N SER A 252 10.15 3.21 19.77
CA SER A 252 9.10 2.42 20.41
C SER A 252 9.44 1.92 21.81
N ALA A 253 10.57 2.34 22.40
CA ALA A 253 11.05 1.86 23.70
C ALA A 253 9.99 1.87 24.80
N LYS A 254 9.31 3.01 25.01
CA LYS A 254 8.23 3.10 26.01
C LYS A 254 7.04 2.20 25.67
N TYR A 255 6.70 2.07 24.38
CA TYR A 255 5.58 1.23 23.96
C TYR A 255 5.87 -0.25 24.20
N LEU A 256 7.05 -0.72 23.82
CA LEU A 256 7.51 -2.10 24.06
C LEU A 256 7.63 -2.43 25.55
N TYR A 257 8.06 -1.47 26.37
CA TYR A 257 8.05 -1.62 27.84
C TYR A 257 6.62 -1.78 28.39
N CYS A 258 5.71 -0.90 27.97
CA CYS A 258 4.31 -0.98 28.38
C CYS A 258 3.58 -2.22 27.84
N SER A 259 4.11 -2.89 26.82
CA SER A 259 3.61 -4.18 26.32
C SER A 259 4.35 -5.38 26.91
N SER A 260 5.21 -5.18 27.91
CA SER A 260 6.01 -6.24 28.56
C SER A 260 6.98 -6.98 27.63
N LEU A 261 7.33 -6.41 26.48
CA LEU A 261 8.39 -6.95 25.61
C LEU A 261 9.78 -6.47 26.01
N LEU A 262 9.87 -5.41 26.82
CA LEU A 262 11.09 -4.93 27.44
C LEU A 262 10.88 -4.76 28.93
N ASP A 263 11.90 -5.07 29.72
CA ASP A 263 12.01 -4.58 31.09
C ASP A 263 12.57 -3.14 31.11
N GLU A 264 12.81 -2.58 32.29
CA GLU A 264 13.32 -1.21 32.42
C GLU A 264 14.73 -1.07 31.82
N GLN A 265 15.60 -2.07 32.00
CA GLN A 265 16.95 -2.04 31.45
C GLN A 265 16.93 -2.10 29.92
N GLY A 266 16.13 -2.98 29.33
CA GLY A 266 15.89 -3.09 27.90
C GLY A 266 15.30 -1.79 27.33
N ARG A 267 14.32 -1.18 28.02
CA ARG A 267 13.74 0.11 27.64
C ARG A 267 14.80 1.22 27.57
N VAL A 268 15.64 1.35 28.59
CA VAL A 268 16.71 2.36 28.64
C VAL A 268 17.75 2.09 27.55
N SER A 269 18.15 0.83 27.36
CA SER A 269 19.15 0.43 26.37
C SER A 269 18.68 0.68 24.94
N PHE A 270 17.41 0.41 24.65
CA PHE A 270 16.81 0.66 23.34
C PHE A 270 16.62 2.17 23.08
N ASP A 271 16.11 2.93 24.05
CA ASP A 271 15.99 4.40 23.94
C ASP A 271 17.35 5.08 23.68
N MET A 272 18.42 4.56 24.30
CA MET A 272 19.77 5.08 24.12
C MET A 272 20.23 4.99 22.64
N GLN A 273 19.86 3.95 21.90
CA GLN A 273 20.21 3.85 20.48
C GLN A 273 19.54 4.98 19.68
N PHE A 274 18.27 5.28 19.94
CA PHE A 274 17.59 6.41 19.28
C PHE A 274 18.20 7.78 19.65
N ARG A 275 18.75 7.95 20.86
CA ARG A 275 19.50 9.16 21.22
C ARG A 275 20.78 9.30 20.41
N LYS A 276 21.51 8.20 20.18
CA LYS A 276 22.71 8.19 19.30
C LYS A 276 22.33 8.55 17.86
N ILE A 277 21.28 7.94 17.31
CA ILE A 277 20.78 8.25 15.97
C ILE A 277 20.41 9.74 15.87
N LYS A 278 19.71 10.26 16.89
CA LYS A 278 19.33 11.68 16.95
C LYS A 278 20.54 12.60 16.94
N TYR A 279 21.57 12.30 17.75
CA TYR A 279 22.80 13.06 17.77
C TYR A 279 23.49 13.07 16.39
N MET A 280 23.67 11.90 15.77
CA MET A 280 24.27 11.77 14.43
C MET A 280 23.49 12.58 13.38
N ALA A 281 22.16 12.51 13.41
CA ALA A 281 21.30 13.28 12.52
C ALA A 281 21.40 14.80 12.77
N THR A 282 21.54 15.25 14.03
CA THR A 282 21.71 16.66 14.40
C THR A 282 23.02 17.23 13.86
N VAL A 283 24.13 16.47 13.94
CA VAL A 283 25.42 16.87 13.34
C VAL A 283 25.49 16.58 11.83
N ARG A 284 24.35 16.26 11.20
CA ARG A 284 24.19 16.00 9.75
C ARG A 284 25.00 14.82 9.22
N ASN A 285 25.43 13.90 10.10
CA ASN A 285 26.02 12.63 9.70
C ASN A 285 24.92 11.59 9.44
N PHE A 286 24.17 11.80 8.34
CA PHE A 286 23.00 10.97 8.02
C PHE A 286 23.36 9.54 7.63
N THR A 287 24.54 9.31 7.06
CA THR A 287 25.02 7.96 6.75
C THR A 287 25.24 7.15 8.03
N ALA A 288 25.92 7.71 9.04
CA ALA A 288 26.08 7.04 10.32
C ALA A 288 24.74 6.88 11.05
N ALA A 289 23.86 7.88 10.98
CA ALA A 289 22.51 7.78 11.56
C ALA A 289 21.68 6.67 10.90
N ALA A 290 21.76 6.51 9.58
CA ALA A 290 21.10 5.46 8.83
C ALA A 290 21.65 4.08 9.20
N GLU A 291 22.96 3.94 9.33
CA GLU A 291 23.60 2.68 9.74
C GLU A 291 23.23 2.31 11.19
N GLN A 292 23.25 3.28 12.11
CA GLN A 292 22.81 3.05 13.49
C GLN A 292 21.31 2.71 13.55
N LEU A 293 20.47 3.31 12.71
CA LEU A 293 19.05 2.98 12.61
C LEU A 293 18.87 1.54 12.12
N ARG A 294 19.64 1.11 11.12
CA ARG A 294 19.68 -0.26 10.62
C ARG A 294 19.92 -1.24 11.77
N GLN A 295 21.03 -1.04 12.50
CA GLN A 295 21.39 -1.79 13.71
C GLN A 295 20.38 -1.76 14.84
N THR A 296 19.47 -0.80 14.85
CA THR A 296 18.50 -0.67 15.94
C THR A 296 17.21 -1.42 15.64
N VAL A 297 16.66 -1.29 14.43
CA VAL A 297 15.27 -1.72 14.13
C VAL A 297 15.06 -2.42 12.79
N PHE A 298 16.04 -2.47 11.89
CA PHE A 298 15.84 -3.08 10.57
C PHE A 298 16.53 -4.43 10.47
N ASP A 299 15.77 -5.44 10.05
CA ASP A 299 16.30 -6.73 9.62
C ASP A 299 16.96 -6.61 8.22
N MET A 300 18.03 -5.82 8.14
CA MET A 300 18.87 -5.66 6.95
C MET A 300 20.33 -5.98 7.30
N HIS A 301 20.54 -6.91 8.23
CA HIS A 301 21.85 -7.29 8.76
C HIS A 301 22.53 -8.40 7.95
N PRO A 302 23.88 -8.42 7.90
CA PRO A 302 24.59 -9.61 7.44
C PRO A 302 24.11 -10.84 8.20
N THR A 303 24.04 -11.99 7.52
CA THR A 303 23.56 -13.25 8.08
C THR A 303 24.21 -13.53 9.44
N GLY A 304 23.37 -13.72 10.48
CA GLY A 304 23.82 -14.01 11.84
C GLY A 304 23.96 -12.81 12.78
N GLN A 305 23.79 -11.56 12.29
CA GLN A 305 23.71 -10.38 13.13
C GLN A 305 22.24 -10.01 13.42
N LYS A 306 21.93 -9.75 14.69
CA LYS A 306 20.62 -9.29 15.15
C LYS A 306 20.66 -7.79 15.46
N SER A 307 19.58 -7.10 15.15
CA SER A 307 19.33 -5.73 15.58
C SER A 307 19.14 -5.65 17.10
N TRP A 308 19.24 -4.43 17.66
CA TRP A 308 18.92 -4.20 19.07
C TRP A 308 17.49 -4.61 19.43
N PHE A 309 16.53 -4.39 18.52
CA PHE A 309 15.16 -4.85 18.71
C PHE A 309 15.09 -6.38 18.90
N GLU A 310 15.72 -7.13 18.00
CA GLU A 310 15.76 -8.59 18.04
C GLU A 310 16.47 -9.13 19.28
N LEU A 311 17.60 -8.52 19.65
CA LEU A 311 18.38 -8.92 20.82
C LEU A 311 17.61 -8.72 22.13
N LEU A 312 16.87 -7.62 22.24
CA LEU A 312 16.18 -7.25 23.47
C LEU A 312 14.81 -7.91 23.62
N THR A 313 14.12 -8.21 22.51
CA THR A 313 12.74 -8.73 22.54
C THR A 313 12.64 -10.20 22.16
N GLY A 314 13.64 -10.74 21.47
CA GLY A 314 13.57 -12.06 20.83
C GLY A 314 12.71 -12.11 19.57
N PHE A 315 12.08 -11.00 19.14
CA PHE A 315 11.27 -10.94 17.93
C PHE A 315 12.12 -10.60 16.72
N GLU A 316 11.96 -11.34 15.63
CA GLU A 316 12.53 -11.07 14.30
C GLU A 316 11.69 -10.03 13.54
N ASN A 317 10.39 -9.94 13.83
CA ASN A 317 9.48 -9.02 13.16
C ASN A 317 9.11 -7.82 14.06
N HIS A 318 9.73 -6.67 13.79
CA HIS A 318 9.43 -5.40 14.46
C HIS A 318 8.05 -4.82 14.12
N GLY A 319 7.35 -5.38 13.13
CA GLY A 319 6.03 -4.92 12.69
C GLY A 319 4.90 -5.13 13.71
N SER A 320 5.06 -6.02 14.70
CA SER A 320 3.96 -6.32 15.61
C SER A 320 4.43 -6.85 16.96
N ILE A 321 3.78 -6.42 18.03
CA ILE A 321 4.02 -6.93 19.39
C ILE A 321 3.45 -8.33 19.65
N VAL A 322 2.76 -8.95 18.67
CA VAL A 322 2.20 -10.31 18.80
C VAL A 322 2.64 -11.27 17.69
N LYS A 323 3.45 -10.82 16.72
CA LYS A 323 3.96 -11.66 15.64
C LYS A 323 5.49 -11.68 15.70
N PRO A 324 6.09 -12.66 16.40
CA PRO A 324 7.54 -12.68 16.61
C PRO A 324 8.33 -12.86 15.31
N VAL A 325 7.73 -13.44 14.27
CA VAL A 325 8.37 -13.71 12.98
C VAL A 325 7.54 -13.13 11.83
N THR A 326 8.18 -12.98 10.67
CA THR A 326 7.48 -12.56 9.45
C THR A 326 6.47 -13.65 9.02
N PRO A 327 5.21 -13.30 8.71
CA PRO A 327 4.21 -14.29 8.31
C PRO A 327 4.64 -15.16 7.12
N THR A 328 4.25 -16.43 7.12
CA THR A 328 4.67 -17.41 6.10
C THR A 328 4.20 -17.01 4.69
N GLU A 329 3.01 -16.44 4.58
CA GLU A 329 2.44 -15.93 3.33
C GLU A 329 3.31 -14.87 2.65
N VAL A 330 4.06 -14.05 3.42
CA VAL A 330 5.01 -13.07 2.87
C VAL A 330 6.15 -13.78 2.14
N HIS A 331 6.66 -14.87 2.70
CA HIS A 331 7.70 -15.69 2.08
C HIS A 331 7.17 -16.43 0.84
N LYS A 332 5.94 -16.96 0.92
CA LYS A 332 5.29 -17.63 -0.21
C LYS A 332 5.05 -16.65 -1.36
N TYR A 333 4.60 -15.44 -1.06
CA TYR A 333 4.46 -14.35 -2.02
C TYR A 333 5.80 -14.07 -2.72
N ARG A 334 6.88 -13.81 -1.97
CA ARG A 334 8.18 -13.50 -2.58
C ARG A 334 8.69 -14.65 -3.45
N LYS A 335 8.53 -15.90 -3.02
CA LYS A 335 8.87 -17.08 -3.84
C LYS A 335 8.04 -17.13 -5.13
N TYR A 336 6.73 -16.92 -5.02
CA TYR A 336 5.82 -16.93 -6.17
C TYR A 336 6.16 -15.81 -7.16
N ALA A 337 6.36 -14.59 -6.66
CA ALA A 337 6.72 -13.44 -7.49
C ALA A 337 8.08 -13.61 -8.19
N ASN A 338 9.02 -14.35 -7.60
CA ASN A 338 10.29 -14.64 -8.26
C ASN A 338 10.26 -15.81 -9.25
N SER A 339 9.14 -16.54 -9.36
CA SER A 339 9.01 -17.63 -10.33
C SER A 339 9.08 -17.11 -11.77
N GLU A 340 9.70 -17.88 -12.66
CA GLU A 340 9.76 -17.53 -14.07
C GLU A 340 8.37 -17.40 -14.70
N GLU A 341 7.46 -18.31 -14.34
CA GLU A 341 6.09 -18.29 -14.87
C GLU A 341 5.39 -16.97 -14.55
N PHE A 342 5.50 -16.52 -13.30
CA PHE A 342 4.88 -15.26 -12.89
C PHE A 342 5.53 -14.04 -13.55
N LYS A 343 6.87 -14.00 -13.62
CA LYS A 343 7.60 -12.88 -14.24
C LYS A 343 7.27 -12.75 -15.73
N LYS A 344 7.33 -13.86 -16.48
CA LYS A 344 6.92 -13.91 -17.89
C LYS A 344 5.47 -13.45 -18.09
N ARG A 345 4.55 -13.87 -17.21
CA ARG A 345 3.13 -13.46 -17.24
C ARG A 345 2.93 -11.96 -17.04
N LEU A 346 3.81 -11.28 -16.31
CA LEU A 346 3.74 -9.83 -16.06
C LEU A 346 4.68 -9.00 -16.92
N HIS A 347 5.25 -9.58 -17.98
CA HIS A 347 6.22 -8.91 -18.86
C HIS A 347 7.46 -8.41 -18.10
N VAL A 348 7.95 -9.23 -17.17
CA VAL A 348 9.14 -8.98 -16.35
C VAL A 348 10.22 -9.97 -16.78
N ASP A 349 11.42 -9.45 -17.03
CA ASP A 349 12.58 -10.26 -17.37
C ASP A 349 12.91 -11.26 -16.25
N VAL A 350 13.19 -12.51 -16.62
CA VAL A 350 13.41 -13.59 -15.65
C VAL A 350 14.68 -13.43 -14.80
N SER A 351 15.62 -12.57 -15.22
CA SER A 351 16.80 -12.20 -14.42
C SER A 351 16.46 -11.25 -13.27
N ARG A 352 15.32 -10.55 -13.33
CA ARG A 352 14.92 -9.63 -12.26
C ARG A 352 14.51 -10.39 -11.01
N THR A 353 14.91 -9.84 -9.88
CA THR A 353 14.59 -10.35 -8.55
C THR A 353 13.65 -9.38 -7.86
N LEU A 354 12.58 -9.93 -7.27
CA LEU A 354 11.74 -9.21 -6.32
C LEU A 354 12.25 -9.50 -4.91
N ASP A 355 12.86 -8.51 -4.29
CA ASP A 355 13.31 -8.56 -2.89
C ASP A 355 12.31 -7.85 -1.96
N ALA A 356 12.60 -7.88 -0.66
CA ALA A 356 11.86 -7.08 0.32
C ALA A 356 12.09 -5.60 0.09
N THR A 357 13.37 -5.24 -0.03
CA THR A 357 13.91 -3.90 -0.21
C THR A 357 15.33 -4.06 -0.75
N ARG A 358 15.67 -3.35 -1.83
CA ARG A 358 17.06 -3.25 -2.28
C ARG A 358 17.89 -2.46 -1.28
N ALA A 359 18.95 -3.07 -0.77
CA ALA A 359 19.84 -2.46 0.24
C ALA A 359 20.43 -1.11 -0.23
N GLU A 360 20.87 -1.03 -1.48
CA GLU A 360 21.43 0.20 -2.04
C GLU A 360 20.40 1.34 -2.07
N LEU A 361 19.16 1.05 -2.51
CA LEU A 361 18.07 2.02 -2.49
C LEU A 361 17.77 2.47 -1.05
N ALA A 362 17.64 1.51 -0.13
CA ALA A 362 17.32 1.78 1.27
C ALA A 362 18.35 2.70 1.92
N MET A 363 19.64 2.42 1.74
CA MET A 363 20.71 3.23 2.31
C MET A 363 20.77 4.63 1.68
N LYS A 364 20.58 4.74 0.35
CA LYS A 364 20.50 6.05 -0.35
C LYS A 364 19.36 6.92 0.21
N LEU A 365 18.17 6.35 0.41
CA LEU A 365 17.03 7.10 0.96
C LEU A 365 17.09 7.30 2.47
N ALA A 366 17.70 6.39 3.22
CA ALA A 366 17.92 6.58 4.64
C ALA A 366 18.85 7.78 4.89
N ALA A 367 19.95 7.87 4.15
CA ALA A 367 20.86 9.00 4.25
C ALA A 367 20.28 10.30 3.66
N GLY A 368 19.55 10.23 2.55
CA GLY A 368 19.06 11.41 1.84
C GLY A 368 17.69 11.96 2.27
N GLU A 369 16.82 11.13 2.85
CA GLU A 369 15.40 11.48 3.03
C GLU A 369 14.80 11.15 4.41
N PHE A 370 15.26 10.12 5.13
CA PHE A 370 14.58 9.69 6.37
C PHE A 370 14.53 10.78 7.43
N PHE A 371 15.63 11.50 7.59
CA PHE A 371 15.76 12.57 8.59
C PHE A 371 15.23 13.93 8.10
N ALA A 372 14.74 14.01 6.85
CA ALA A 372 14.12 15.22 6.33
C ALA A 372 12.77 15.51 7.01
N LYS A 373 12.53 16.79 7.33
CA LYS A 373 11.25 17.25 7.86
C LYS A 373 10.27 17.45 6.71
N ARG A 374 9.18 16.68 6.69
CA ARG A 374 8.10 16.78 5.68
C ARG A 374 6.78 17.31 6.23
N THR A 375 6.85 17.99 7.38
CA THR A 375 5.68 18.58 8.06
C THR A 375 4.91 19.53 7.15
N SER A 376 5.59 20.41 6.40
CA SER A 376 4.92 21.35 5.48
C SER A 376 4.22 20.65 4.32
N THR A 377 4.80 19.56 3.79
CA THR A 377 4.17 18.71 2.77
C THR A 377 2.90 18.08 3.32
N LEU A 378 2.96 17.48 4.51
CA LEU A 378 1.80 16.88 5.18
C LEU A 378 0.70 17.92 5.44
N VAL A 379 1.03 19.06 6.07
CA VAL A 379 0.06 20.14 6.37
C VAL A 379 -0.60 20.64 5.09
N ARG A 380 0.15 20.80 4.00
CA ARG A 380 -0.42 21.22 2.72
C ARG A 380 -1.44 20.22 2.19
N VAL A 381 -1.18 18.92 2.31
CA VAL A 381 -2.14 17.87 1.94
C VAL A 381 -3.38 17.94 2.84
N LEU A 382 -3.21 17.94 4.17
CA LEU A 382 -4.32 17.98 5.13
C LEU A 382 -5.24 19.21 4.95
N ASN A 383 -4.68 20.34 4.53
CA ASN A 383 -5.43 21.59 4.35
C ASN A 383 -6.22 21.67 3.04
N ASN A 384 -5.88 20.86 2.02
CA ASN A 384 -6.36 21.05 0.65
C ASN A 384 -7.07 19.83 0.05
N VAL A 385 -6.91 18.65 0.63
CA VAL A 385 -7.61 17.44 0.17
C VAL A 385 -8.08 16.62 1.37
N ARG A 386 -9.09 15.78 1.15
CA ARG A 386 -9.53 14.83 2.17
C ARG A 386 -8.47 13.78 2.43
N VAL A 387 -8.31 13.41 3.70
CA VAL A 387 -7.32 12.42 4.12
C VAL A 387 -7.96 11.36 5.01
N LEU A 388 -7.73 10.09 4.64
CA LEU A 388 -7.89 8.98 5.57
C LEU A 388 -6.50 8.70 6.16
N PHE A 389 -6.36 8.87 7.47
CA PHE A 389 -5.15 8.51 8.20
C PHE A 389 -5.48 7.35 9.11
N TYR A 390 -4.83 6.19 8.95
CA TYR A 390 -5.09 5.04 9.79
C TYR A 390 -3.82 4.43 10.37
N THR A 391 -3.90 4.05 11.64
CA THR A 391 -2.83 3.41 12.43
C THR A 391 -3.34 2.10 13.02
N ALA A 392 -2.46 1.34 13.64
CA ALA A 392 -2.75 0.02 14.17
C ALA A 392 -2.40 -0.09 15.65
N GLN A 393 -3.23 -0.79 16.41
CA GLN A 393 -3.06 -0.95 17.85
C GLN A 393 -1.76 -1.67 18.22
N LEU A 394 -1.33 -2.66 17.43
CA LEU A 394 -0.21 -3.55 17.74
C LEU A 394 1.07 -3.18 16.99
N ASP A 395 1.07 -2.07 16.24
CA ASP A 395 2.23 -1.59 15.48
C ASP A 395 3.34 -1.13 16.44
N SER A 396 4.44 -1.89 16.49
CA SER A 396 5.65 -1.53 17.25
C SER A 396 6.61 -0.63 16.50
N VAL A 397 6.50 -0.50 15.17
CA VAL A 397 7.33 0.42 14.38
C VAL A 397 6.85 1.85 14.59
N PHE A 398 5.56 2.11 14.39
CA PHE A 398 4.94 3.43 14.62
C PHE A 398 3.73 3.32 15.57
N PRO A 399 3.96 3.22 16.89
CA PRO A 399 2.89 3.05 17.86
C PRO A 399 1.76 4.07 17.69
N ALA A 400 0.52 3.60 17.60
CA ALA A 400 -0.65 4.45 17.35
C ALA A 400 -0.79 5.63 18.34
N SER A 401 -0.42 5.42 19.60
CA SER A 401 -0.43 6.46 20.64
C SER A 401 0.58 7.60 20.36
N LYS A 402 1.72 7.27 19.75
CA LYS A 402 2.69 8.28 19.31
C LYS A 402 2.18 9.07 18.11
N MET A 403 1.58 8.38 17.14
CA MET A 403 1.00 9.02 15.96
C MET A 403 -0.11 10.00 16.33
N GLU A 404 -1.01 9.61 17.24
CA GLU A 404 -2.07 10.50 17.73
C GLU A 404 -1.50 11.72 18.44
N ARG A 405 -0.48 11.53 19.29
CA ARG A 405 0.21 12.65 19.96
C ARG A 405 0.90 13.60 18.97
N LEU A 406 1.44 13.09 17.86
CA LEU A 406 2.04 13.92 16.81
C LEU A 406 0.98 14.72 16.05
N PHE A 407 -0.19 14.11 15.78
CA PHE A 407 -1.34 14.81 15.23
C PHE A 407 -1.84 15.93 16.15
N ASN A 408 -1.94 15.70 17.46
CA ASN A 408 -2.35 16.72 18.43
C ASN A 408 -1.38 17.93 18.49
N LYS A 409 -0.11 17.73 18.13
CA LYS A 409 0.90 18.80 18.09
C LYS A 409 1.02 19.47 16.72
N LEU A 410 0.38 18.92 15.68
CA LEU A 410 0.49 19.42 14.33
C LEU A 410 -0.43 20.64 14.16
N SER A 411 0.11 21.74 13.66
CA SER A 411 -0.68 22.92 13.25
C SER A 411 -1.14 22.77 11.79
N TRP A 412 -2.45 22.63 11.59
CA TRP A 412 -3.14 22.53 10.31
C TRP A 412 -4.59 23.01 10.48
N ARG A 413 -5.35 23.13 9.39
CA ARG A 413 -6.69 23.75 9.38
C ARG A 413 -7.69 23.09 10.34
N GLY A 414 -7.56 21.79 10.59
CA GLY A 414 -8.44 21.04 11.50
C GLY A 414 -7.82 20.73 12.86
N SER A 415 -6.74 21.41 13.28
CA SER A 415 -6.07 21.12 14.56
C SER A 415 -7.00 21.21 15.77
N ALA A 416 -7.76 22.31 15.90
CA ALA A 416 -8.71 22.49 17.01
C ALA A 416 -9.78 21.39 17.00
N MET A 417 -10.43 21.19 15.83
CA MET A 417 -11.41 20.13 15.63
C MET A 417 -10.87 18.73 15.98
N PHE A 418 -9.59 18.43 15.72
CA PHE A 418 -8.99 17.14 16.05
C PHE A 418 -8.78 16.94 17.55
N MET A 419 -8.38 18.00 18.26
CA MET A 419 -8.23 17.96 19.72
C MET A 419 -9.59 17.79 20.41
N ASP A 420 -10.63 18.44 19.89
CA ASP A 420 -11.99 18.37 20.43
C ASP A 420 -12.78 17.13 19.98
N ALA A 421 -12.38 16.48 18.88
CA ALA A 421 -13.10 15.35 18.33
C ALA A 421 -13.13 14.16 19.30
N ALA A 422 -14.34 13.72 19.65
CA ALA A 422 -14.55 12.51 20.41
C ALA A 422 -14.06 11.28 19.63
N ARG A 423 -13.32 10.40 20.32
CA ARG A 423 -12.89 9.10 19.81
C ARG A 423 -14.06 8.12 19.87
N LYS A 424 -14.64 7.76 18.72
CA LYS A 424 -15.83 6.90 18.63
C LYS A 424 -15.45 5.47 18.28
N PRO A 425 -16.04 4.44 18.91
CA PRO A 425 -15.86 3.06 18.49
C PRO A 425 -16.51 2.82 17.13
N TRP A 426 -15.82 2.07 16.27
CA TRP A 426 -16.26 1.72 14.93
C TRP A 426 -16.43 0.20 14.81
N TYR A 427 -17.62 -0.20 14.35
CA TYR A 427 -18.02 -1.60 14.23
C TYR A 427 -18.36 -1.97 12.79
N ARG A 428 -18.29 -3.27 12.51
CA ARG A 428 -18.84 -3.89 11.31
C ARG A 428 -19.78 -5.04 11.68
N THR A 429 -20.82 -5.20 10.88
CA THR A 429 -21.80 -6.29 10.98
C THR A 429 -21.69 -7.12 9.71
N ALA A 430 -21.39 -8.42 9.82
CA ALA A 430 -21.14 -9.26 8.65
C ALA A 430 -22.42 -9.60 7.85
N THR A 431 -23.54 -9.75 8.56
CA THR A 431 -24.91 -9.93 8.04
C THR A 431 -25.88 -9.25 9.00
N HIS A 432 -27.15 -9.03 8.61
CA HIS A 432 -28.13 -8.34 9.46
C HIS A 432 -28.29 -8.97 10.85
N ASN A 433 -27.98 -10.26 11.00
CA ASN A 433 -28.13 -11.02 12.25
C ASN A 433 -26.78 -11.37 12.93
N ALA A 434 -25.64 -10.94 12.37
CA ALA A 434 -24.34 -11.20 12.98
C ALA A 434 -24.05 -10.20 14.12
N PRO A 435 -23.30 -10.60 15.17
CA PRO A 435 -22.86 -9.67 16.20
C PRO A 435 -21.98 -8.57 15.60
N LYS A 436 -22.09 -7.36 16.15
CA LYS A 436 -21.23 -6.23 15.81
C LYS A 436 -19.80 -6.54 16.26
N VAL A 437 -18.87 -6.54 15.32
CA VAL A 437 -17.43 -6.70 15.60
C VAL A 437 -16.81 -5.32 15.69
N LEU A 438 -16.18 -5.00 16.81
CA LEU A 438 -15.40 -3.77 16.98
C LEU A 438 -14.13 -3.86 16.12
N LEU A 439 -13.99 -2.96 15.15
CA LEU A 439 -12.85 -2.93 14.23
C LEU A 439 -11.80 -1.90 14.66
N GLY A 440 -12.20 -0.87 15.38
CA GLY A 440 -11.31 0.23 15.70
C GLY A 440 -11.99 1.41 16.34
N TYR A 441 -11.28 2.52 16.33
CA TYR A 441 -11.75 3.81 16.81
C TYR A 441 -11.54 4.89 15.75
N GLU A 442 -12.43 5.86 15.71
CA GLU A 442 -12.44 6.92 14.72
C GLU A 442 -12.54 8.30 15.37
N LYS A 443 -11.80 9.25 14.80
CA LYS A 443 -12.00 10.69 14.96
C LYS A 443 -12.18 11.29 13.57
N VAL A 444 -13.13 12.22 13.44
CA VAL A 444 -13.30 13.01 12.21
C VAL A 444 -13.08 14.47 12.55
N ALA A 445 -12.15 15.12 11.85
CA ALA A 445 -11.77 16.51 12.07
C ALA A 445 -11.62 17.21 10.72
N GLY A 446 -12.57 18.10 10.38
CA GLY A 446 -12.58 18.80 9.11
C GLY A 446 -12.52 17.85 7.90
N ALA A 447 -11.40 17.87 7.18
CA ALA A 447 -11.16 17.03 6.00
C ALA A 447 -10.45 15.69 6.31
N VAL A 448 -10.26 15.36 7.59
CA VAL A 448 -9.47 14.18 8.01
C VAL A 448 -10.35 13.17 8.74
N MET A 449 -10.33 11.93 8.28
CA MET A 449 -10.74 10.75 9.05
C MET A 449 -9.48 10.11 9.65
N TYR A 450 -9.38 10.09 10.98
CA TYR A 450 -8.28 9.47 11.70
C TYR A 450 -8.77 8.21 12.41
N ASN A 451 -8.17 7.08 12.10
CA ASN A 451 -8.63 5.78 12.59
C ASN A 451 -7.49 5.01 13.27
N THR A 452 -7.81 4.29 14.34
CA THR A 452 -6.93 3.28 14.92
C THR A 452 -7.60 1.92 14.77
N VAL A 453 -7.01 1.06 13.95
CA VAL A 453 -7.46 -0.31 13.69
C VAL A 453 -7.00 -1.22 14.82
N LEU A 454 -7.90 -1.99 15.39
CA LEU A 454 -7.60 -2.97 16.45
C LEU A 454 -6.97 -4.23 15.86
N PHE A 455 -6.10 -4.88 16.64
CA PHE A 455 -5.47 -6.16 16.29
C PHE A 455 -4.66 -6.17 14.98
N GLY A 456 -4.32 -5.00 14.43
CA GLY A 456 -3.34 -4.85 13.36
C GLY A 456 -1.98 -4.44 13.90
N GLY A 457 -0.91 -4.93 13.29
CA GLY A 457 0.46 -4.42 13.40
C GLY A 457 0.77 -3.40 12.30
N HIS A 458 2.04 -3.25 11.94
CA HIS A 458 2.52 -2.27 10.96
C HIS A 458 1.96 -2.50 9.55
N GLN A 459 1.86 -3.77 9.13
CA GLN A 459 1.21 -4.18 7.89
C GLN A 459 -0.31 -4.30 8.11
N ILE A 460 -0.96 -3.16 8.34
CA ILE A 460 -2.36 -3.08 8.78
C ILE A 460 -3.28 -3.80 7.79
N SER A 461 -3.02 -3.59 6.50
CA SER A 461 -3.84 -4.12 5.42
C SER A 461 -3.70 -5.63 5.25
N LEU A 462 -2.56 -6.22 5.64
CA LEU A 462 -2.37 -7.67 5.72
C LEU A 462 -3.10 -8.22 6.95
N ASP A 463 -2.88 -7.59 8.11
CA ASP A 463 -3.38 -8.08 9.40
C ASP A 463 -4.91 -7.99 9.52
N GLN A 464 -5.49 -6.91 8.95
CA GLN A 464 -6.89 -6.54 9.12
C GLN A 464 -7.51 -6.08 7.79
N SER A 465 -7.34 -6.83 6.69
CA SER A 465 -7.83 -6.47 5.35
C SER A 465 -9.34 -6.14 5.33
N ALA A 466 -10.11 -6.87 6.13
CA ALA A 466 -11.54 -6.65 6.34
C ALA A 466 -11.87 -5.25 6.89
N ALA A 467 -11.08 -4.76 7.85
CA ALA A 467 -11.24 -3.45 8.45
C ALA A 467 -10.78 -2.37 7.47
N VAL A 468 -9.60 -2.52 6.88
CA VAL A 468 -9.07 -1.54 5.92
C VAL A 468 -10.00 -1.37 4.71
N SER A 469 -10.55 -2.46 4.16
CA SER A 469 -11.53 -2.40 3.07
C SER A 469 -12.80 -1.61 3.45
N ASP A 470 -13.30 -1.77 4.67
CA ASP A 470 -14.44 -1.00 5.19
C ASP A 470 -14.07 0.48 5.38
N LEU A 471 -12.87 0.81 5.89
CA LEU A 471 -12.37 2.20 5.97
C LEU A 471 -12.34 2.88 4.61
N TYR A 472 -11.86 2.21 3.57
CA TYR A 472 -11.77 2.79 2.23
C TYR A 472 -13.17 3.06 1.65
N ALA A 473 -14.13 2.14 1.87
CA ALA A 473 -15.52 2.35 1.47
C ALA A 473 -16.17 3.52 2.23
N ARG A 474 -15.91 3.66 3.53
CA ARG A 474 -16.35 4.81 4.34
C ARG A 474 -15.73 6.10 3.86
N PHE A 475 -14.43 6.09 3.58
CA PHE A 475 -13.72 7.26 3.12
C PHE A 475 -14.22 7.75 1.76
N LEU A 476 -14.60 6.85 0.85
CA LEU A 476 -15.29 7.24 -0.39
C LEU A 476 -16.58 8.03 -0.11
N LYS A 477 -17.42 7.55 0.80
CA LYS A 477 -18.63 8.29 1.23
C LYS A 477 -18.28 9.62 1.90
N PHE A 478 -17.22 9.66 2.71
CA PHE A 478 -16.73 10.90 3.28
C PHE A 478 -16.27 11.90 2.21
N THR A 479 -15.69 11.39 1.11
CA THR A 479 -15.21 12.22 0.01
C THR A 479 -16.29 12.74 -0.93
N SER A 480 -17.46 12.09 -0.98
CA SER A 480 -18.60 12.60 -1.76
C SER A 480 -19.37 13.70 -1.05
N MET A 481 -19.13 13.94 0.24
CA MET A 481 -19.75 15.05 0.96
C MET A 481 -19.26 16.41 0.43
N PRO A 482 -20.04 17.50 0.57
CA PRO A 482 -19.57 18.85 0.25
C PRO A 482 -18.29 19.17 1.03
N PRO A 483 -17.30 19.89 0.47
CA PRO A 483 -16.16 20.33 1.25
C PRO A 483 -16.64 21.15 2.46
N PRO A 484 -15.94 21.10 3.61
CA PRO A 484 -16.24 21.98 4.73
C PRO A 484 -16.26 23.42 4.20
N ARG A 485 -17.30 24.21 4.52
CA ARG A 485 -17.40 25.62 4.10
C ARG A 485 -16.03 26.28 4.32
N LYS A 486 -15.51 27.00 3.30
CA LYS A 486 -14.33 27.84 3.52
C LYS A 486 -14.70 28.74 4.70
N CYS A 487 -13.92 28.70 5.78
CA CYS A 487 -14.01 29.77 6.76
C CYS A 487 -13.56 31.00 5.96
N GLU A 488 -14.47 31.94 5.73
CA GLU A 488 -14.13 33.23 5.15
C GLU A 488 -13.00 33.83 5.99
N GLU A 489 -12.13 34.64 5.38
CA GLU A 489 -10.94 35.23 6.00
C GLU A 489 -11.24 36.19 7.18
N SER A 490 -12.44 36.14 7.77
CA SER A 490 -12.80 36.86 8.98
C SER A 490 -12.46 36.03 10.23
N MET A 491 -11.50 36.56 10.99
CA MET A 491 -11.08 36.38 12.40
C MET A 491 -11.98 35.66 13.44
N ASN A 492 -12.75 34.62 13.11
CA ASN A 492 -13.44 33.79 14.10
C ASN A 492 -13.12 32.31 13.90
N PRO A 493 -12.83 31.56 14.98
CA PRO A 493 -12.53 30.14 14.88
C PRO A 493 -13.77 29.35 14.45
N CYS A 494 -13.58 28.61 13.36
CA CYS A 494 -14.22 27.32 13.13
C CYS A 494 -13.58 26.29 14.08
#